data_AF-A0A7J7IUI0-F1
#
_entry.id   AF-A0A7J7IUI0-F1
#
_cell.length_a   1.000
_cell.length_b   1.000
_cell.length_c   1.000
_cell.angle_alpha   90.00
_cell.angle_beta   90.00
_cell.angle_gamma   90.00
#
_symmetry.space_group_name_H-M   'P 1'
#
loop_
_entity.id
_entity.type
_entity.pdbx_description
1 polymer ?
#
loop_
_entity_poly.entity_id
_entity_poly.type
_entity_poly.pdbx_seq_one_letter_code
_entity_poly.pdbx_strand_id
1 'polypeptide(L)'
;MKTQKLLQDNCLRFIMYGAREQFNSRNTYSLSSQLSQFSREVVDLLKRMPGCQMAFSKFIPSYHHHFGRQCRVADFGFTKLLELFEAVPHVLQILGTGSQRVLYLAHRIHLRRFTSDLCRVLRTQPNKECALEQFPECYEKALGTDLNITNFGVCYIEDILKDVSESQVVVSHTGNGILMSIPKKGDQLFKCSIR
;
A
#
# COMPACT_ATOMS: atom_id res chain seq x y z
N MET A 1 13.88 2.33 14.11
CA MET A 1 14.57 1.04 13.78
C MET A 1 13.98 -0.21 14.44
N LYS A 2 12.83 -0.19 15.14
CA LYS A 2 12.28 -1.39 15.83
C LYS A 2 11.13 -2.11 15.10
N THR A 3 10.65 -1.60 13.97
CA THR A 3 9.43 -2.10 13.31
C THR A 3 9.65 -3.18 12.25
N GLN A 4 10.88 -3.40 11.76
CA GLN A 4 11.19 -4.49 10.83
C GLN A 4 11.47 -5.84 11.50
N LYS A 5 11.93 -5.84 12.76
CA LYS A 5 12.14 -7.10 13.52
C LYS A 5 10.82 -7.75 13.94
N LEU A 6 9.80 -6.94 14.24
CA LEU A 6 8.49 -7.43 14.68
C LEU A 6 7.71 -8.23 13.60
N LEU A 7 8.01 -8.01 12.32
CA LEU A 7 7.39 -8.76 11.20
C LEU A 7 7.98 -10.18 11.06
N GLN A 8 9.26 -10.38 11.38
CA GLN A 8 9.84 -11.73 11.46
C GLN A 8 9.41 -12.46 12.75
N ASP A 9 9.33 -11.74 13.88
CA ASP A 9 8.90 -12.32 15.15
C ASP A 9 7.41 -12.71 15.18
N ASN A 10 6.53 -12.00 14.47
CA ASN A 10 5.12 -12.38 14.35
C ASN A 10 4.89 -13.60 13.45
N CYS A 11 5.71 -13.80 12.41
CA CYS A 11 5.71 -15.04 11.64
C CYS A 11 6.13 -16.24 12.50
N LEU A 12 7.16 -16.08 13.34
CA LEU A 12 7.62 -17.13 14.26
C LEU A 12 6.63 -17.41 15.39
N ARG A 13 5.96 -16.39 15.93
CA ARG A 13 4.90 -16.58 16.94
C ARG A 13 3.69 -17.35 16.40
N PHE A 14 3.31 -17.12 15.14
CA PHE A 14 2.25 -17.89 14.48
C PHE A 14 2.62 -19.37 14.29
N ILE A 15 3.91 -19.67 14.07
CA ILE A 15 4.40 -21.06 13.97
C ILE A 15 4.33 -21.77 15.34
N MET A 16 4.48 -21.06 16.46
CA MET A 16 4.58 -21.69 17.79
C MET A 16 3.26 -21.83 18.55
N TYR A 17 2.27 -20.95 18.35
CA TYR A 17 1.06 -20.91 19.19
C TYR A 17 -0.19 -21.61 18.62
N GLY A 18 -0.08 -22.37 17.52
CA GLY A 18 -1.26 -22.98 16.88
C GLY A 18 -1.06 -24.33 16.20
N ALA A 19 0.09 -24.98 16.32
CA ALA A 19 0.37 -26.24 15.62
C ALA A 19 0.27 -27.45 16.56
N ARG A 20 -0.95 -27.94 16.79
CA ARG A 20 -1.12 -29.38 17.02
C ARG A 20 -1.52 -29.99 15.68
N GLU A 21 -0.66 -30.91 15.24
CA GLU A 21 -0.72 -31.78 14.05
C GLU A 21 0.09 -31.34 12.81
N GLN A 22 1.35 -31.81 12.84
CA GLN A 22 2.19 -32.32 11.74
C GLN A 22 2.20 -31.53 10.41
N PHE A 23 3.13 -30.57 10.28
CA PHE A 23 3.47 -29.98 8.97
C PHE A 23 4.87 -30.39 8.51
N ASN A 24 4.89 -31.16 7.43
CA ASN A 24 6.05 -31.69 6.71
C ASN A 24 6.95 -30.55 6.17
N SER A 25 8.26 -30.62 6.46
CA SER A 25 9.26 -29.56 6.23
C SER A 25 9.63 -29.28 4.76
N ARG A 26 8.76 -29.60 3.78
CA ARG A 26 8.99 -29.39 2.34
C ARG A 26 8.28 -28.19 1.71
N ASN A 27 7.44 -27.45 2.45
CA ASN A 27 6.50 -26.47 1.86
C ASN A 27 6.70 -24.99 2.23
N THR A 28 7.76 -24.64 2.96
CA THR A 28 7.98 -23.28 3.48
C THR A 28 8.34 -22.26 2.39
N TYR A 29 8.99 -22.69 1.30
CA TYR A 29 9.24 -21.86 0.11
C TYR A 29 7.97 -21.64 -0.76
N SER A 30 6.93 -22.47 -0.58
CA SER A 30 5.64 -22.35 -1.30
C SER A 30 4.73 -21.29 -0.70
N LEU A 31 4.53 -21.30 0.63
CA LEU A 31 3.51 -20.46 1.28
C LEU A 31 3.80 -18.95 1.21
N SER A 32 5.07 -18.56 1.34
CA SER A 32 5.46 -17.14 1.26
C SER A 32 5.25 -16.55 -0.14
N SER A 33 5.50 -17.35 -1.19
CA SER A 33 5.23 -16.94 -2.58
C SER A 33 3.72 -16.88 -2.86
N GLN A 34 2.95 -17.82 -2.34
CA GLN A 34 1.49 -17.84 -2.44
C GLN A 34 0.84 -16.64 -1.75
N LEU A 35 1.28 -16.29 -0.53
CA LEU A 35 0.81 -15.08 0.16
C LEU A 35 1.22 -13.80 -0.56
N SER A 36 2.42 -13.76 -1.13
CA SER A 36 2.86 -12.62 -1.94
C SER A 36 2.01 -12.44 -3.20
N GLN A 37 1.62 -13.54 -3.83
CA GLN A 37 0.68 -13.52 -4.95
C GLN A 37 -0.70 -13.05 -4.51
N PHE A 38 -1.23 -13.62 -3.43
CA PHE A 38 -2.50 -13.21 -2.86
C PHE A 38 -2.55 -11.71 -2.54
N SER A 39 -1.48 -11.17 -1.95
CA SER A 39 -1.36 -9.74 -1.68
C SER A 39 -1.52 -8.89 -2.94
N ARG A 40 -0.92 -9.31 -4.06
CA ARG A 40 -1.06 -8.58 -5.34
C ARG A 40 -2.49 -8.66 -5.87
N GLU A 41 -3.10 -9.85 -5.80
CA GLU A 41 -4.47 -10.08 -6.27
C GLU A 41 -5.50 -9.28 -5.45
N VAL A 42 -5.34 -9.20 -4.13
CA VAL A 42 -6.17 -8.35 -3.26
C VAL A 42 -6.07 -6.88 -3.68
N VAL A 43 -4.84 -6.41 -3.93
CA VAL A 43 -4.61 -5.04 -4.38
C VAL A 43 -5.29 -4.77 -5.73
N ASP A 44 -5.13 -5.67 -6.69
CA ASP A 44 -5.69 -5.53 -8.03
C ASP A 44 -7.22 -5.60 -8.02
N LEU A 45 -7.81 -6.43 -7.16
CA LEU A 45 -9.26 -6.54 -7.02
C LEU A 45 -9.85 -5.27 -6.39
N LEU A 46 -9.29 -4.80 -5.27
CA LEU A 46 -9.83 -3.64 -4.56
C LEU A 46 -9.64 -2.34 -5.32
N LYS A 47 -8.54 -2.17 -6.06
CA LYS A 47 -8.31 -0.99 -6.93
C LYS A 47 -9.40 -0.77 -7.98
N ARG A 48 -10.14 -1.82 -8.35
CA ARG A 48 -11.25 -1.75 -9.32
C ARG A 48 -12.57 -1.38 -8.66
N MET A 49 -12.66 -1.45 -7.33
CA MET A 49 -13.87 -1.13 -6.60
C MET A 49 -13.95 0.38 -6.31
N PRO A 50 -15.15 0.96 -6.27
CA PRO A 50 -15.32 2.35 -5.87
C PRO A 50 -14.78 2.57 -4.46
N GLY A 51 -13.94 3.59 -4.27
CA GLY A 51 -13.31 3.90 -2.99
C GLY A 51 -12.27 2.88 -2.50
N CYS A 52 -11.78 2.00 -3.39
CA CYS A 52 -10.81 0.96 -3.05
C CYS A 52 -11.21 0.04 -1.88
N GLN A 53 -12.51 -0.20 -1.74
CA GLN A 53 -13.10 -0.94 -0.63
C GLN A 53 -14.11 -2.00 -1.12
N MET A 54 -14.37 -3.00 -0.27
CA MET A 54 -15.32 -4.07 -0.56
C MET A 54 -15.89 -4.65 0.72
N ALA A 55 -17.19 -4.96 0.75
CA ALA A 55 -17.77 -5.72 1.86
C ALA A 55 -17.08 -7.09 2.00
N PHE A 56 -16.79 -7.51 3.23
CA PHE A 56 -16.12 -8.79 3.52
C PHE A 56 -16.83 -9.98 2.85
N SER A 57 -18.17 -9.99 2.87
CA SER A 57 -19.00 -11.03 2.26
C SER A 57 -18.91 -11.08 0.73
N LYS A 58 -18.56 -9.97 0.08
CA LYS A 58 -18.45 -9.88 -1.38
C LYS A 58 -17.09 -10.33 -1.92
N PHE A 59 -16.09 -10.51 -1.06
CA PHE A 59 -14.73 -10.85 -1.50
C PHE A 59 -14.67 -12.14 -2.32
N ILE A 60 -15.18 -13.26 -1.79
CA ILE A 60 -15.12 -14.55 -2.49
C ILE A 60 -15.85 -14.51 -3.85
N PRO A 61 -17.10 -14.00 -3.94
CA PRO A 61 -17.77 -13.83 -5.22
C PRO A 61 -16.98 -12.94 -6.21
N SER A 62 -16.50 -11.78 -5.76
CA SER A 62 -15.76 -10.84 -6.61
C SER A 62 -14.42 -11.40 -7.07
N TYR A 63 -13.71 -12.12 -6.21
CA TYR A 63 -12.46 -12.78 -6.54
C TYR A 63 -12.66 -13.85 -7.62
N HIS A 64 -13.70 -14.68 -7.48
CA HIS A 64 -14.03 -15.70 -8.47
C HIS A 64 -14.38 -15.09 -9.82
N HIS A 65 -15.18 -14.03 -9.82
CA HIS A 65 -15.54 -13.32 -11.04
C HIS A 65 -14.32 -12.68 -11.73
N HIS A 66 -13.40 -12.10 -10.95
CA HIS A 66 -12.26 -11.38 -11.51
C HIS A 66 -11.16 -12.31 -12.04
N PHE A 67 -10.81 -13.36 -11.30
CA PHE A 67 -9.69 -14.24 -11.63
C PHE A 67 -10.10 -15.57 -12.28
N GLY A 68 -11.40 -15.86 -12.37
CA GLY A 68 -11.93 -17.12 -12.91
C GLY A 68 -11.60 -18.34 -12.06
N ARG A 69 -11.20 -18.16 -10.78
CA ARG A 69 -10.82 -19.24 -9.87
C ARG A 69 -11.36 -19.01 -8.46
N GLN A 70 -11.65 -20.09 -7.75
CA GLN A 70 -12.07 -19.99 -6.35
C GLN A 70 -10.88 -19.63 -5.44
N CYS A 71 -11.09 -18.67 -4.54
CA CYS A 71 -10.14 -18.38 -3.46
C CYS A 71 -10.26 -19.45 -2.37
N ARG A 72 -9.51 -20.55 -2.48
CA ARG A 72 -9.45 -21.59 -1.45
C ARG A 72 -8.50 -21.12 -0.34
N VAL A 73 -9.03 -20.93 0.86
CA VAL A 73 -8.27 -20.42 2.01
C VAL A 73 -7.14 -21.40 2.41
N ALA A 74 -7.38 -22.70 2.26
CA ALA A 74 -6.42 -23.76 2.54
C ALA A 74 -5.18 -23.72 1.65
N ASP A 75 -5.29 -23.22 0.40
CA ASP A 75 -4.15 -23.11 -0.52
C ASP A 75 -3.08 -22.14 0.00
N PHE A 76 -3.47 -21.23 0.91
CA PHE A 76 -2.59 -20.27 1.56
C PHE A 76 -2.14 -20.70 2.96
N GLY A 77 -2.55 -21.89 3.42
CA GLY A 77 -2.21 -22.41 4.76
C GLY A 77 -3.11 -21.90 5.89
N PHE A 78 -4.31 -21.39 5.58
CA PHE A 78 -5.26 -20.89 6.58
C PHE A 78 -6.56 -21.69 6.55
N THR A 79 -7.30 -21.67 7.67
CA THR A 79 -8.62 -22.33 7.76
C THR A 79 -9.78 -21.36 7.66
N LYS A 80 -9.58 -20.10 8.09
CA LYS A 80 -10.59 -19.04 8.04
C LYS A 80 -10.14 -17.91 7.14
N LEU A 81 -11.07 -17.38 6.33
CA LEU A 81 -10.81 -16.24 5.45
C LEU A 81 -10.32 -15.00 6.23
N LEU A 82 -10.84 -14.80 7.45
CA LEU A 82 -10.38 -13.73 8.32
C LEU A 82 -8.90 -13.85 8.66
N GLU A 83 -8.43 -15.04 9.04
CA GLU A 83 -7.03 -15.30 9.39
C GLU A 83 -6.11 -15.05 8.18
N LEU A 84 -6.56 -15.46 6.98
CA LEU A 84 -5.84 -15.17 5.73
C LEU A 84 -5.69 -13.66 5.49
N PHE A 85 -6.74 -12.88 5.71
CA PHE A 85 -6.65 -11.42 5.59
C PHE A 85 -5.78 -10.78 6.67
N GLU A 86 -5.87 -11.26 7.91
CA GLU A 86 -5.01 -10.82 9.02
C GLU A 86 -3.53 -11.15 8.80
N ALA A 87 -3.21 -12.13 7.94
CA ALA A 87 -1.84 -12.42 7.51
C ALA A 87 -1.30 -11.41 6.49
N VAL A 88 -2.15 -10.59 5.88
CA VAL A 88 -1.78 -9.55 4.91
C VAL A 88 -2.23 -8.14 5.31
N PRO A 89 -1.95 -7.68 6.56
CA PRO A 89 -2.35 -6.34 7.06
C PRO A 89 -1.65 -5.20 6.31
N HIS A 90 -0.72 -5.61 5.48
CA HIS A 90 0.24 -4.87 4.74
C HIS A 90 -0.34 -4.48 3.36
N VAL A 91 -1.40 -5.12 2.91
CA VAL A 91 -2.16 -4.66 1.73
C VAL A 91 -3.62 -4.38 2.07
N LEU A 92 -4.13 -5.00 3.13
CA LEU A 92 -5.55 -5.05 3.45
C LEU A 92 -5.79 -4.61 4.89
N GLN A 93 -6.75 -3.72 5.08
CA GLN A 93 -7.27 -3.32 6.37
C GLN A 93 -8.74 -3.74 6.47
N ILE A 94 -9.16 -4.25 7.62
CA ILE A 94 -10.54 -4.65 7.87
C ILE A 94 -11.10 -3.72 8.93
N LEU A 95 -12.24 -3.07 8.63
CA LEU A 95 -12.96 -2.24 9.58
C LEU A 95 -14.38 -2.78 9.78
N GLY A 96 -14.97 -2.49 10.94
CA GLY A 96 -16.31 -2.94 11.31
C GLY A 96 -16.33 -4.30 12.01
N THR A 97 -17.54 -4.75 12.37
CA THR A 97 -17.77 -5.97 13.16
C THR A 97 -18.84 -6.86 12.52
N GLY A 98 -18.79 -8.15 12.83
CA GLY A 98 -19.75 -9.13 12.31
C GLY A 98 -19.89 -9.12 10.79
N SER A 99 -21.13 -8.96 10.32
CA SER A 99 -21.48 -8.91 8.90
C SER A 99 -21.23 -7.57 8.23
N GLN A 100 -20.99 -6.51 9.00
CA GLN A 100 -20.73 -5.14 8.50
C GLN A 100 -19.24 -4.87 8.29
N ARG A 101 -18.43 -5.93 8.22
CA ARG A 101 -17.00 -5.79 7.94
C ARG A 101 -16.77 -5.33 6.51
N VAL A 102 -15.91 -4.33 6.35
CA VAL A 102 -15.49 -3.79 5.07
C VAL A 102 -13.97 -3.91 4.97
N LEU A 103 -13.54 -4.41 3.81
CA LEU A 103 -12.16 -4.55 3.39
C LEU A 103 -11.73 -3.25 2.70
N TYR A 104 -10.63 -2.67 3.15
CA TYR A 104 -10.01 -1.47 2.59
C TYR A 104 -8.60 -1.81 2.13
N LEU A 105 -8.12 -1.15 1.06
CA LEU A 105 -6.68 -1.10 0.85
C LEU A 105 -6.01 -0.38 2.02
N ALA A 106 -4.93 -0.98 2.51
CA ALA A 106 -4.14 -0.37 3.56
C ALA A 106 -3.55 0.97 3.07
N HIS A 107 -3.52 1.97 3.94
CA HIS A 107 -3.02 3.33 3.64
C HIS A 107 -1.69 3.35 2.87
N ARG A 108 -0.73 2.54 3.33
CA ARG A 108 0.57 2.29 2.68
C ARG A 108 0.51 1.93 1.19
N ILE A 109 -0.55 1.30 0.71
CA ILE A 109 -0.72 0.97 -0.71
C ILE A 109 -1.15 2.20 -1.51
N HIS A 110 -2.06 3.01 -0.95
CA HIS A 110 -2.42 4.31 -1.54
C HIS A 110 -1.21 5.23 -1.58
N LEU A 111 -0.47 5.33 -0.47
CA LEU A 111 0.76 6.12 -0.38
C LEU A 111 1.80 5.68 -1.41
N ARG A 112 2.10 4.38 -1.52
CA ARG A 112 3.06 3.87 -2.52
C ARG A 112 2.64 4.21 -3.95
N ARG A 113 1.35 4.10 -4.25
CA ARG A 113 0.81 4.46 -5.57
C ARG A 113 0.97 5.96 -5.81
N PHE A 114 0.53 6.79 -4.87
CA PHE A 114 0.65 8.24 -4.94
C PHE A 114 2.10 8.68 -5.10
N THR A 115 3.03 8.18 -4.28
CA THR A 115 4.46 8.51 -4.38
C THR A 115 5.04 8.09 -5.73
N SER A 116 4.64 6.93 -6.26
CA SER A 116 5.06 6.48 -7.59
C SER A 116 4.56 7.43 -8.68
N ASP A 117 3.28 7.80 -8.62
CA ASP A 117 2.66 8.69 -9.60
C ASP A 117 3.26 10.11 -9.50
N LEU A 118 3.40 10.65 -8.28
CA LEU A 118 4.10 11.91 -7.99
C LEU A 118 5.53 11.91 -8.54
N CYS A 119 6.31 10.85 -8.30
CA CYS A 119 7.66 10.73 -8.86
C CYS A 119 7.65 10.75 -10.39
N ARG A 120 6.64 10.15 -11.04
CA ARG A 120 6.52 10.17 -12.50
C ARG A 120 6.22 11.57 -13.01
N VAL A 121 5.29 12.29 -12.36
CA VAL A 121 4.95 13.68 -12.70
C VAL A 121 6.18 14.58 -12.52
N LEU A 122 6.87 14.51 -11.38
CA LEU A 122 8.04 15.33 -11.13
C LEU A 122 9.14 15.08 -12.17
N ARG A 123 9.33 13.84 -12.65
CA ARG A 123 10.31 13.54 -13.70
C ARG A 123 10.00 14.19 -15.06
N THR A 124 8.75 14.56 -15.33
CA THR A 124 8.39 15.27 -16.57
C THR A 124 8.55 16.78 -16.46
N GLN A 125 8.68 17.32 -15.25
CA GLN A 125 8.83 18.75 -15.01
C GLN A 125 10.29 19.23 -15.17
N PRO A 126 10.51 20.50 -15.56
CA PRO A 126 11.83 21.11 -15.48
C PRO A 126 12.35 21.06 -14.04
N ASN A 127 13.66 20.88 -13.86
CA ASN A 127 14.33 20.74 -12.55
C ASN A 127 13.85 19.58 -11.65
N LYS A 128 12.91 18.75 -12.10
CA LYS A 128 12.25 17.70 -11.31
C LYS A 128 11.47 18.25 -10.11
N GLU A 129 10.87 19.42 -10.26
CA GLU A 129 10.11 20.12 -9.23
C GLU A 129 8.74 20.56 -9.75
N CYS A 130 7.76 20.69 -8.86
CA CYS A 130 6.40 21.11 -9.20
C CYS A 130 5.75 21.79 -7.98
N ALA A 131 5.15 22.96 -8.18
CA ALA A 131 4.33 23.60 -7.16
C ALA A 131 3.02 22.81 -6.97
N LEU A 132 2.53 22.73 -5.73
CA LEU A 132 1.31 22.00 -5.42
C LEU A 132 0.09 22.52 -6.18
N GLU A 133 0.02 23.83 -6.40
CA GLU A 133 -1.05 24.48 -7.17
C GLU A 133 -1.08 24.03 -8.64
N GLN A 134 0.08 23.76 -9.23
CA GLN A 134 0.22 23.31 -10.62
C GLN A 134 0.16 21.78 -10.76
N PHE A 135 0.25 21.07 -9.63
CA PHE A 135 0.35 19.61 -9.62
C PHE A 135 -0.84 18.91 -10.30
N PRO A 136 -2.11 19.32 -10.13
CA PRO A 136 -3.23 18.69 -10.84
C PRO A 136 -3.07 18.74 -12.36
N GLU A 137 -2.65 19.88 -12.92
CA GLU A 137 -2.43 20.02 -14.36
C GLU A 137 -1.23 19.19 -14.85
N CYS A 138 -0.13 19.20 -14.09
CA CYS A 138 1.05 18.40 -14.42
C CYS A 138 0.74 16.90 -14.34
N TYR A 139 -0.13 16.49 -13.40
CA TYR A 139 -0.57 15.12 -13.23
C TYR A 139 -1.37 14.63 -14.44
N GLU A 140 -2.36 15.41 -14.89
CA GLU A 140 -3.16 15.10 -16.06
C GLU A 140 -2.29 14.98 -17.33
N LYS A 141 -1.38 15.95 -17.54
CA LYS A 141 -0.44 15.94 -18.67
C LYS A 141 0.49 14.73 -18.67
N ALA A 142 0.96 14.28 -17.49
CA ALA A 142 1.94 13.20 -17.40
C ALA A 142 1.31 11.79 -17.38
N LEU A 143 0.09 11.65 -16.87
CA LEU A 143 -0.56 10.35 -16.63
C LEU A 143 -1.82 10.13 -17.47
N GLY A 144 -2.33 11.17 -18.13
CA GLY A 144 -3.53 11.11 -18.98
C GLY A 144 -4.82 10.92 -18.20
N THR A 145 -4.83 11.27 -16.91
CA THR A 145 -5.99 11.10 -16.02
C THR A 145 -6.03 12.23 -15.00
N ASP A 146 -7.23 12.66 -14.61
CA ASP A 146 -7.40 13.67 -13.58
C ASP A 146 -6.91 13.19 -12.22
N LEU A 147 -6.37 14.14 -11.44
CA LEU A 147 -5.97 13.90 -10.06
C LEU A 147 -7.22 13.89 -9.16
N ASN A 148 -7.65 12.70 -8.77
CA ASN A 148 -8.67 12.54 -7.73
C ASN A 148 -8.03 12.03 -6.43
N ILE A 149 -7.91 12.92 -5.44
CA ILE A 149 -7.28 12.65 -4.14
C ILE A 149 -8.03 11.58 -3.33
N THR A 150 -9.35 11.49 -3.48
CA THR A 150 -10.17 10.50 -2.78
C THR A 150 -9.86 9.07 -3.22
N ASN A 151 -9.31 8.87 -4.42
CA ASN A 151 -8.85 7.55 -4.88
C ASN A 151 -7.62 7.04 -4.11
N PHE A 152 -6.94 7.91 -3.36
CA PHE A 152 -5.85 7.57 -2.46
C PHE A 152 -6.31 7.50 -0.99
N GLY A 153 -7.62 7.57 -0.73
CA GLY A 153 -8.18 7.42 0.62
C GLY A 153 -7.95 8.61 1.55
N VAL A 154 -7.66 9.80 1.01
CA VAL A 154 -7.52 11.04 1.78
C VAL A 154 -8.42 12.13 1.21
N CYS A 155 -8.72 13.16 2.00
CA CYS A 155 -9.50 14.32 1.58
C CYS A 155 -8.62 15.44 1.02
N TYR A 156 -7.40 15.56 1.54
CA TYR A 156 -6.47 16.64 1.24
C TYR A 156 -5.13 16.08 0.78
N ILE A 157 -4.55 16.69 -0.25
CA ILE A 157 -3.27 16.24 -0.83
C ILE A 157 -2.11 16.45 0.16
N GLU A 158 -2.22 17.46 1.02
CA GLU A 158 -1.24 17.79 2.04
C GLU A 158 -1.09 16.66 3.06
N ASP A 159 -2.17 15.95 3.37
CA ASP A 159 -2.14 14.85 4.34
C ASP A 159 -1.37 13.65 3.80
N ILE A 160 -1.57 13.30 2.53
CA ILE A 160 -0.79 12.21 1.91
C ILE A 160 0.67 12.62 1.67
N LEU A 161 0.94 13.91 1.41
CA LEU A 161 2.30 14.42 1.24
C LEU A 161 3.14 14.34 2.52
N LYS A 162 2.54 14.55 3.70
CA LYS A 162 3.23 14.41 5.00
C LYS A 162 3.74 12.99 5.23
N ASP A 163 3.08 12.00 4.65
CA ASP A 163 3.46 10.59 4.79
C ASP A 163 4.49 10.13 3.73
N VAL A 164 4.76 10.95 2.70
CA VAL A 164 5.78 10.63 1.69
C VAL A 164 7.18 10.79 2.28
N SER A 165 8.05 9.82 2.04
CA SER A 165 9.43 9.89 2.52
C SER A 165 10.23 10.98 1.80
N GLU A 166 10.94 11.82 2.56
CA GLU A 166 11.90 12.82 2.08
C GLU A 166 12.98 12.23 1.14
N SER A 167 13.24 10.92 1.25
CA SER A 167 14.17 10.21 0.37
C SER A 167 13.67 10.06 -1.07
N GLN A 168 12.36 10.15 -1.30
CA GLN A 168 11.71 10.02 -2.61
C GLN A 168 11.26 11.38 -3.14
N VAL A 169 10.70 12.22 -2.27
CA VAL A 169 10.19 13.56 -2.61
C VAL A 169 10.47 14.49 -1.44
N VAL A 170 11.07 15.64 -1.73
CA VAL A 170 11.26 16.73 -0.78
C VAL A 170 10.10 17.71 -0.93
N VAL A 171 9.42 17.98 0.18
CA VAL A 171 8.33 18.96 0.24
C VAL A 171 8.86 20.18 0.99
N SER A 172 8.97 21.31 0.30
CA SER A 172 9.43 22.58 0.86
C SER A 172 8.30 23.60 0.89
N HIS A 173 8.13 24.26 2.02
CA HIS A 173 7.21 25.38 2.16
C HIS A 173 7.94 26.67 1.82
N THR A 174 7.56 27.31 0.72
CA THR A 174 8.06 28.64 0.33
C THR A 174 6.97 29.68 0.60
N GLY A 175 7.33 30.97 0.67
CA GLY A 175 6.34 32.04 0.85
C GLY A 175 5.25 32.08 -0.23
N ASN A 176 5.48 31.41 -1.37
CA ASN A 176 4.56 31.29 -2.49
C ASN A 176 3.82 29.93 -2.55
N GLY A 177 3.85 29.13 -1.47
CA GLY A 177 3.14 27.86 -1.38
C GLY A 177 4.05 26.63 -1.23
N ILE A 178 3.47 25.46 -1.48
CA ILE A 178 4.14 24.16 -1.31
C ILE A 178 4.83 23.78 -2.62
N LEU A 179 6.14 23.50 -2.56
CA LEU A 179 6.95 23.02 -3.68
C LEU A 179 7.38 21.57 -3.41
N MET A 180 7.10 20.68 -4.36
CA MET A 180 7.50 19.27 -4.32
C MET A 180 8.63 19.03 -5.31
N SER A 181 9.71 18.36 -4.91
CA SER A 181 10.85 18.08 -5.79
C SER A 181 11.46 16.70 -5.55
N ILE A 182 12.09 16.13 -6.57
CA ILE A 182 12.89 14.90 -6.40
C ILE A 182 14.24 15.29 -5.78
N PRO A 183 14.68 14.64 -4.68
CA PRO A 183 15.96 14.96 -4.06
C PRO A 183 17.11 14.81 -5.06
N LYS A 184 17.92 15.87 -5.19
CA LYS A 184 19.11 15.86 -6.05
C LYS A 184 20.18 14.98 -5.39
N LYS A 185 20.83 14.12 -6.18
CA LYS A 185 22.00 13.34 -5.74
C LYS A 185 23.16 14.31 -5.50
N GLY A 186 23.18 14.94 -4.35
CA GLY A 186 24.13 16.01 -3.97
C GLY A 186 23.75 16.68 -2.65
N ASP A 187 22.46 16.78 -2.32
CA ASP A 187 21.98 17.47 -1.10
C ASP A 187 21.96 16.60 0.17
N GLN A 188 22.51 15.38 0.12
CA GLN A 188 22.70 14.56 1.33
C GLN A 188 24.01 14.85 2.07
N LEU A 189 24.82 15.82 1.64
CA LEU A 189 26.13 16.10 2.23
C LEU A 189 26.14 17.14 3.36
N PHE A 190 25.02 17.76 3.74
CA PHE A 190 24.97 18.66 4.90
C PHE A 190 23.69 18.53 5.73
N LYS A 191 23.50 17.38 6.38
CA LYS A 191 22.93 17.37 7.74
C LYS A 191 23.98 16.81 8.69
N CYS A 192 25.11 17.51 8.81
CA CYS A 192 26.11 17.22 9.83
C CYS A 192 25.96 18.24 10.98
N SER A 193 25.79 17.70 12.19
CA SER A 193 26.07 18.28 13.50
C SER A 193 25.10 19.31 14.12
N ILE A 194 25.02 19.22 15.46
CA ILE A 194 24.30 20.03 16.46
C ILE A 194 22.83 19.59 16.61
N ARG A 195 22.42 18.84 17.65
CA ARG A 195 22.71 18.97 19.09
C ARG A 195 22.56 17.63 19.81
#